data_AF-A0A7W6DR07-F1
#
_entry.id   AF-A0A7W6DR07-F1
#
_cell.length_a   1.000
_cell.length_b   1.000
_cell.length_c   1.000
_cell.angle_alpha   90.00
_cell.angle_beta   90.00
_cell.angle_gamma   90.00
#
_symmetry.space_group_name_H-M   'P 1'
#
loop_
_entity.id
_entity.type
_entity.pdbx_description
1 polymer ?
#
loop_
_entity_poly.entity_id
_entity_poly.type
_entity_poly.pdbx_seq_one_letter_code
_entity_poly.pdbx_strand_id
1 'polypeptide(L)'
;MTDFKVIDVPGMLSVPVTSWDADGNQIPDDGEWHRHVSTSQYVFAELLVAKGLAPGLSAIARTPDLVIKWSELNDVGQAFVKASFDKWLKSIDDTRTPEATMIQKLEKRWQKFAQQPSMT
;
A
#
# COMPACT_ATOMS: atom_id res chain seq x y z
N MET A 1 -22.28 -7.65 -4.06
CA MET A 1 -20.84 -7.51 -4.40
C MET A 1 -20.05 -7.69 -3.13
N THR A 2 -19.03 -8.54 -3.14
CA THR A 2 -18.13 -8.72 -1.99
C THR A 2 -17.28 -7.47 -1.82
N ASP A 3 -17.19 -6.98 -0.59
CA ASP A 3 -16.34 -5.86 -0.21
C ASP A 3 -14.86 -6.17 -0.51
N PHE A 4 -14.17 -5.25 -1.18
CA PHE A 4 -12.81 -5.45 -1.67
C PHE A 4 -11.79 -5.03 -0.61
N LYS A 5 -10.69 -5.79 -0.47
CA LYS A 5 -9.60 -5.44 0.45
C LYS A 5 -8.63 -4.45 -0.21
N VAL A 6 -8.58 -3.23 0.30
CA VAL A 6 -7.60 -2.20 -0.12
C VAL A 6 -6.23 -2.52 0.44
N ILE A 7 -6.18 -2.92 1.71
CA ILE A 7 -4.99 -3.46 2.37
C ILE A 7 -5.23 -4.94 2.67
N ASP A 8 -4.29 -5.80 2.28
CA ASP A 8 -4.33 -7.25 2.55
C ASP A 8 -2.92 -7.80 2.82
N VAL A 9 -2.34 -7.40 3.95
CA VAL A 9 -1.03 -7.90 4.40
C VAL A 9 -0.98 -9.44 4.46
N PRO A 10 -1.94 -10.16 5.06
CA PRO A 10 -1.85 -11.62 5.13
C PRO A 10 -1.92 -12.26 3.74
N GLY A 11 -2.70 -11.69 2.82
CA GLY A 11 -2.73 -12.12 1.42
C GLY A 11 -1.38 -11.99 0.75
N MET A 12 -0.70 -10.85 0.93
CA MET A 12 0.64 -10.61 0.38
C MET A 12 1.70 -11.53 0.98
N LEU A 13 1.67 -11.76 2.30
CA LEU A 13 2.59 -12.68 2.97
C LEU A 13 2.40 -14.14 2.56
N SER A 14 1.24 -14.50 2.01
CA SER A 14 0.93 -15.85 1.55
C SER A 14 1.33 -16.12 0.10
N VAL A 15 1.80 -15.10 -0.64
CA VAL A 15 2.20 -15.26 -2.05
C VAL A 15 3.47 -16.12 -2.14
N PRO A 16 3.46 -17.21 -2.91
CA PRO A 16 4.68 -17.97 -3.17
C PRO A 16 5.62 -17.17 -4.06
N VAL A 17 6.85 -16.94 -3.57
CA VAL A 17 7.90 -16.21 -4.28
C VAL A 17 9.06 -17.16 -4.59
N THR A 18 9.69 -16.95 -5.73
CA THR A 18 10.89 -17.69 -6.13
C THR A 18 11.90 -16.70 -6.68
N SER A 19 13.11 -16.75 -6.14
CA SER A 19 14.20 -15.86 -6.51
C SER A 19 15.14 -16.57 -7.49
N TRP A 20 15.64 -15.82 -8.46
CA TRP A 20 16.51 -16.31 -9.52
C TRP A 20 17.76 -15.43 -9.62
N ASP A 21 18.91 -16.03 -9.86
CA ASP A 21 20.13 -15.28 -10.19
C ASP A 21 20.13 -14.81 -11.65
N ALA A 22 21.20 -14.10 -12.05
CA ALA A 22 21.36 -13.59 -13.40
C ALA A 22 21.53 -14.69 -14.47
N ASP A 23 21.93 -15.90 -14.05
CA ASP A 23 22.13 -17.06 -14.92
C ASP A 23 20.86 -17.93 -15.04
N GLY A 24 19.78 -17.53 -14.36
CA GLY A 24 18.50 -18.23 -14.37
C GLY A 24 18.47 -19.46 -13.47
N ASN A 25 19.34 -19.54 -12.46
CA ASN A 25 19.24 -20.56 -11.41
C ASN A 25 18.39 -20.06 -10.26
N GLN A 26 17.56 -20.94 -9.71
CA GLN A 26 16.80 -20.65 -8.51
C GLN A 26 17.75 -20.51 -7.31
N ILE A 27 17.61 -19.42 -6.56
CA ILE A 27 18.36 -19.14 -5.32
C ILE A 27 17.41 -19.12 -4.12
N PRO A 28 17.93 -19.28 -2.88
CA PRO A 28 17.14 -19.07 -1.68
C PRO A 28 16.50 -17.68 -1.67
N ASP A 29 15.19 -17.63 -1.42
CA ASP A 29 14.47 -16.38 -1.19
C ASP A 29 14.82 -15.85 0.21
N ASP A 30 15.30 -14.62 0.26
CA ASP A 30 15.64 -13.94 1.51
C ASP A 30 14.44 -13.18 2.10
N GLY A 31 13.27 -13.25 1.44
CA GLY A 31 12.03 -12.58 1.82
C GLY A 31 12.03 -11.07 1.57
N GLU A 32 12.95 -10.56 0.74
CA GLU A 32 13.00 -9.14 0.35
C GLU A 32 11.66 -8.69 -0.24
N TRP A 33 11.08 -9.51 -1.12
CA TRP A 33 9.79 -9.21 -1.73
C TRP A 33 8.67 -9.08 -0.68
N HIS A 34 8.53 -10.04 0.24
CA HIS A 34 7.51 -9.99 1.29
C HIS A 34 7.68 -8.80 2.22
N ARG A 35 8.92 -8.45 2.59
CA ARG A 35 9.22 -7.25 3.39
C ARG A 35 8.82 -5.98 2.64
N HIS A 36 9.17 -5.88 1.36
CA HIS A 36 8.84 -4.72 0.54
C HIS A 36 7.32 -4.53 0.39
N VAL A 37 6.60 -5.58 0.00
CA VAL A 37 5.14 -5.47 -0.21
C VAL A 37 4.40 -5.21 1.09
N SER A 38 4.77 -5.87 2.20
CA SER A 38 4.14 -5.61 3.51
C SER A 38 4.41 -4.18 3.98
N THR A 39 5.64 -3.68 3.80
CA THR A 39 6.01 -2.27 4.09
C THR A 39 5.17 -1.29 3.26
N SER A 40 4.98 -1.55 1.97
CA SER A 40 4.12 -0.69 1.13
C SER A 40 2.68 -0.66 1.64
N GLN A 41 2.13 -1.79 2.09
CA GLN A 41 0.78 -1.88 2.64
C GLN A 41 0.67 -1.06 3.93
N TYR A 42 1.65 -1.17 4.83
CA TYR A 42 1.69 -0.38 6.06
C TYR A 42 1.78 1.12 5.80
N VAL A 43 2.69 1.55 4.92
CA VAL A 43 2.85 2.96 4.55
C VAL A 43 1.55 3.54 3.98
N PHE A 44 0.85 2.77 3.14
CA PHE A 44 -0.43 3.21 2.59
C PHE A 44 -1.51 3.32 3.67
N ALA A 45 -1.64 2.30 4.51
CA ALA A 45 -2.59 2.30 5.62
C ALA A 45 -2.36 3.47 6.59
N GLU A 46 -1.10 3.76 6.92
CA GLU A 46 -0.71 4.86 7.81
C GLU A 46 -1.15 6.20 7.25
N LEU A 47 -1.01 6.42 5.93
CA LEU A 47 -1.51 7.64 5.29
C LEU A 47 -3.04 7.71 5.32
N LEU A 48 -3.75 6.61 5.07
CA LEU A 48 -5.21 6.59 5.15
C LEU A 48 -5.70 7.04 6.53
N VAL A 49 -5.07 6.56 7.60
CA VAL A 49 -5.40 6.97 8.98
C VAL A 49 -4.98 8.42 9.24
N ALA A 50 -3.75 8.79 8.89
CA ALA A 50 -3.22 10.13 9.15
C ALA A 50 -4.02 11.26 8.45
N LYS A 51 -4.68 10.95 7.33
CA LYS A 51 -5.54 11.89 6.60
C LYS A 51 -7.02 11.73 6.92
N GLY A 52 -7.38 10.89 7.88
CA GLY A 52 -8.78 10.66 8.31
C GLY A 52 -9.64 9.99 7.24
N LEU A 53 -9.04 9.22 6.33
CA LEU A 53 -9.72 8.54 5.21
C LEU A 53 -10.33 7.21 5.62
N ALA A 54 -9.84 6.61 6.71
CA ALA A 54 -10.37 5.41 7.35
C ALA A 54 -10.89 5.76 8.76
N PRO A 55 -12.09 6.37 8.89
CA PRO A 55 -12.57 6.96 10.14
C PRO A 55 -12.76 5.97 11.30
N GLY A 56 -12.85 4.67 11.01
CA GLY A 56 -12.92 3.61 12.04
C GLY A 56 -11.58 3.27 12.69
N LEU A 57 -10.47 3.85 12.21
CA LEU A 57 -9.11 3.54 12.66
C LEU A 57 -8.42 4.82 13.16
N SER A 58 -7.84 4.75 14.37
CA SER A 58 -7.10 5.86 14.98
C SER A 58 -5.57 5.74 14.84
N ALA A 59 -5.06 4.52 14.64
CA ALA A 59 -3.65 4.23 14.41
C ALA A 59 -3.51 2.92 13.62
N ILE A 60 -2.37 2.74 12.94
CA ILE A 60 -2.01 1.48 12.29
C ILE A 60 -0.98 0.74 13.14
N ALA A 61 -1.31 -0.47 13.54
CA ALA A 61 -0.33 -1.44 14.03
C ALA A 61 0.20 -2.24 12.83
N ARG A 62 1.53 -2.34 12.68
CA ARG A 62 2.16 -3.09 11.60
C ARG A 62 2.15 -4.60 11.90
N THR A 63 0.96 -5.19 11.87
CA THR A 63 0.74 -6.61 12.16
C THR A 63 0.51 -7.41 10.87
N PRO A 64 0.91 -8.70 10.84
CA PRO A 64 0.79 -9.54 9.65
C PRO A 64 -0.66 -9.85 9.25
N ASP A 65 -1.63 -9.59 10.12
CA ASP A 65 -3.07 -9.79 9.91
C ASP A 65 -3.81 -8.49 9.50
N LEU A 66 -3.09 -7.38 9.28
CA LEU A 66 -3.70 -6.11 8.90
C LEU A 66 -4.47 -6.21 7.58
N VAL A 67 -5.75 -5.88 7.64
CA VAL A 67 -6.66 -5.77 6.51
C VAL A 67 -7.45 -4.47 6.65
N ILE A 68 -7.60 -3.73 5.54
CA ILE A 68 -8.50 -2.59 5.44
C ILE A 68 -9.33 -2.78 4.19
N LYS A 69 -10.64 -2.79 4.33
CA LYS A 69 -11.59 -2.98 3.24
C LYS A 69 -12.08 -1.67 2.68
N TRP A 70 -12.61 -1.74 1.47
CA TRP A 70 -13.15 -0.60 0.74
C TRP A 70 -14.26 0.11 1.51
N SER A 71 -15.18 -0.65 2.13
CA SER A 71 -16.28 -0.06 2.91
C SER A 71 -15.83 0.64 4.20
N GLU A 72 -14.59 0.42 4.66
CA GLU A 72 -14.04 1.06 5.85
C GLU A 72 -13.49 2.47 5.54
N LEU A 73 -13.45 2.84 4.26
CA LEU A 73 -13.03 4.16 3.80
C LEU A 73 -14.23 5.08 3.61
N ASN A 74 -14.06 6.36 3.95
CA ASN A 74 -15.00 7.41 3.56
C ASN A 74 -14.89 7.74 2.06
N ASP A 75 -15.80 8.57 1.55
CA ASP A 75 -15.88 8.90 0.12
C ASP A 75 -14.58 9.52 -0.44
N VAL A 76 -13.91 10.35 0.36
CA VAL A 76 -12.62 10.95 0.00
C VAL A 76 -11.53 9.89 -0.09
N GLY A 77 -11.48 8.96 0.86
CA GLY A 77 -10.54 7.83 0.88
C GLY A 77 -10.72 6.92 -0.31
N GLN A 78 -11.97 6.57 -0.61
CA GLN A 78 -12.34 5.80 -1.79
C GLN A 78 -11.89 6.49 -3.09
N ALA A 79 -12.16 7.78 -3.24
CA ALA A 79 -11.72 8.54 -4.40
C ALA A 79 -10.19 8.61 -4.53
N PHE A 80 -9.49 8.81 -3.41
CA PHE A 80 -8.03 8.83 -3.40
C PHE A 80 -7.43 7.49 -3.84
N VAL A 81 -7.94 6.38 -3.30
CA VAL A 81 -7.50 5.01 -3.67
C VAL A 81 -7.70 4.79 -5.17
N LYS A 82 -8.90 5.09 -5.70
CA LYS A 82 -9.19 4.99 -7.14
C LYS A 82 -8.23 5.82 -8.00
N ALA A 83 -7.90 7.04 -7.57
CA ALA A 83 -7.10 7.97 -8.37
C ALA A 83 -5.60 7.67 -8.35
N SER A 84 -5.09 7.16 -7.22
CA SER A 84 -3.67 7.22 -6.88
C SER A 84 -3.02 5.88 -6.51
N PHE A 85 -3.76 4.88 -6.04
CA PHE A 85 -3.17 3.67 -5.45
C PHE A 85 -2.29 2.88 -6.43
N ASP A 86 -2.86 2.45 -7.56
CA ASP A 86 -2.14 1.70 -8.60
C ASP A 86 -0.91 2.48 -9.13
N LYS A 87 -1.09 3.79 -9.37
CA LYS A 87 0.02 4.65 -9.83
C LYS A 87 1.12 4.75 -8.78
N TRP A 88 0.77 4.75 -7.50
CA TRP A 88 1.73 4.80 -6.42
C TRP A 88 2.50 3.49 -6.31
N LEU A 89 1.81 2.33 -6.30
CA LEU A 89 2.45 1.01 -6.28
C LEU A 89 3.46 0.87 -7.43
N LYS A 90 3.07 1.19 -8.67
CA LYS A 90 3.99 1.18 -9.82
C LYS A 90 5.21 2.07 -9.66
N SER A 91 5.10 3.15 -8.88
CA SER A 91 6.23 4.06 -8.64
C SER A 91 7.21 3.57 -7.57
N ILE A 92 6.88 2.49 -6.86
CA ILE A 92 7.71 1.88 -5.81
C ILE A 92 7.97 0.39 -6.08
N ASP A 93 7.77 -0.08 -7.32
CA ASP A 93 7.83 -1.49 -7.69
C ASP A 93 9.22 -2.14 -7.51
N ASP A 94 10.28 -1.32 -7.51
CA ASP A 94 11.63 -1.78 -7.15
C ASP A 94 11.74 -2.05 -5.65
N THR A 95 12.05 -3.30 -5.27
CA THR A 95 12.18 -3.77 -3.88
C THR A 95 13.24 -3.03 -3.07
N ARG A 96 14.18 -2.37 -3.76
CA ARG A 96 15.23 -1.55 -3.15
C ARG A 96 14.75 -0.14 -2.82
N THR A 97 13.50 0.22 -3.17
CA THR A 97 12.93 1.52 -2.85
C THR A 97 12.85 1.68 -1.33
N PRO A 98 13.54 2.66 -0.71
CA PRO A 98 13.47 2.83 0.74
C PRO A 98 12.09 3.27 1.20
N GLU A 99 11.68 2.87 2.40
CA GLU A 99 10.39 3.25 3.00
C GLU A 99 10.17 4.78 3.00
N ALA A 100 11.19 5.55 3.35
CA ALA A 100 11.15 7.02 3.32
C ALA A 100 10.79 7.57 1.92
N THR A 101 11.27 6.92 0.86
CA THR A 101 10.92 7.28 -0.52
C THR A 101 9.48 6.87 -0.85
N MET A 102 8.99 5.74 -0.35
CA MET A 102 7.59 5.34 -0.51
C MET A 102 6.65 6.38 0.11
N ILE A 103 6.94 6.79 1.35
CA ILE A 103 6.21 7.83 2.09
C ILE A 103 6.23 9.14 1.31
N GLN A 104 7.40 9.61 0.88
CA GLN A 104 7.53 10.86 0.13
C GLN A 104 6.72 10.84 -1.18
N LYS A 105 6.79 9.75 -1.94
CA LYS A 105 6.03 9.56 -3.18
C LYS A 105 4.53 9.52 -2.90
N LEU A 106 4.10 8.90 -1.81
CA LEU A 106 2.70 8.81 -1.43
C LEU A 106 2.14 10.16 -1.02
N GLU A 107 2.83 10.89 -0.14
CA GLU A 107 2.42 12.22 0.32
C GLU A 107 2.32 13.20 -0.85
N LYS A 108 3.25 13.16 -1.80
CA LYS A 108 3.17 13.97 -3.03
C LYS A 108 1.92 13.67 -3.86
N ARG A 109 1.47 12.41 -3.88
CA ARG A 109 0.22 12.02 -4.57
C ARG A 109 -1.00 12.49 -3.81
N TRP A 110 -1.00 12.38 -2.49
CA TRP A 110 -2.04 12.96 -1.64
C TRP A 110 -2.18 14.47 -1.86
N GLN A 111 -1.07 15.21 -1.81
CA GLN A 111 -1.08 16.66 -2.06
C GLN A 111 -1.66 17.01 -3.43
N LYS A 112 -1.24 16.29 -4.48
CA LYS A 112 -1.80 16.49 -5.83
C LYS A 112 -3.29 16.21 -5.88
N PHE A 113 -3.76 15.16 -5.23
CA PHE A 113 -5.16 14.80 -5.15
C PHE A 113 -5.97 15.87 -4.40
N ALA A 114 -5.50 16.29 -3.23
CA ALA A 114 -6.16 17.30 -2.39
C ALA A 114 -6.20 18.71 -3.03
N GLN A 115 -5.31 18.98 -3.99
CA GLN A 115 -5.29 20.24 -4.77
C GLN A 115 -6.19 20.20 -6.01
N GLN A 116 -6.78 19.06 -6.36
CA GLN A 116 -7.70 19.00 -7.49
C GLN A 116 -8.98 19.79 -7.14
N PRO A 117 -9.35 20.80 -7.95
CA PRO A 117 -10.63 21.47 -7.78
C PRO A 117 -11.71 20.42 -8.07
N SER A 118 -12.69 20.33 -7.16
CA SER A 118 -13.85 19.42 -7.16
C SER A 118 -13.72 18.15 -6.30
N MET A 119 -13.93 18.34 -4.99
CA MET A 119 -14.77 17.44 -4.20
C MET A 119 -15.76 18.31 -3.41
N THR A 120 -16.71 18.90 -4.14
CA THR A 120 -17.98 19.46 -3.64
C THR A 120 -19.10 18.65 -4.27
#